data_AF-A0A9X1HEF7-F1
#
_entry.id   AF-A0A9X1HEF7-F1
#
_cell.length_a   1.000
_cell.length_b   1.000
_cell.length_c   1.000
_cell.angle_alpha   90.00
_cell.angle_beta   90.00
_cell.angle_gamma   90.00
#
_symmetry.space_group_name_H-M   'P 1'
#
loop_
_entity.id
_entity.type
_entity.pdbx_description
1 polymer ?
#
loop_
_entity_poly.entity_id
_entity_poly.type
_entity_poly.pdbx_seq_one_letter_code
_entity_poly.pdbx_strand_id
1 'polypeptide(L)'
;MSHSVLVKVTSEEIPGIKYFLYINSDEEGGLTTLSEDDANKLAQILNGYPDTFSEVEVLARTKEEVILLDFKESKGDNDAFDFPNVFEECENLQDLLEDNFTDQIQGISLDETRRQLDKNN
;
A
#
# COMPACT_ATOMS: atom_id res chain seq x y z
N MET A 1 6.37 -7.77 -15.76
CA MET A 1 6.84 -6.50 -15.15
C MET A 1 6.22 -6.40 -13.77
N SER A 2 6.91 -5.83 -12.78
CA SER A 2 6.35 -5.58 -11.45
C SER A 2 5.52 -4.30 -11.44
N HIS A 3 4.40 -4.35 -10.72
CA HIS A 3 3.45 -3.27 -10.59
C HIS A 3 3.22 -2.95 -9.12
N SER A 4 2.71 -1.75 -8.88
CA SER A 4 2.27 -1.29 -7.58
C SER A 4 0.90 -0.66 -7.72
N VAL A 5 0.11 -0.69 -6.64
CA VAL A 5 -1.18 -0.01 -6.60
C VAL A 5 -1.00 1.26 -5.78
N LEU A 6 -1.26 2.40 -6.41
CA LEU A 6 -1.33 3.69 -5.73
C LEU A 6 -2.79 3.95 -5.36
N VAL A 7 -3.07 4.12 -4.07
CA VAL A 7 -4.40 4.47 -3.59
C VAL A 7 -4.39 5.79 -2.84
N LYS A 8 -5.46 6.55 -2.99
CA LYS A 8 -5.73 7.73 -2.17
C LYS A 8 -6.82 7.38 -1.18
N VAL A 9 -6.47 7.45 0.09
CA VAL A 9 -7.40 7.16 1.18
C VAL A 9 -8.09 8.45 1.60
N THR A 10 -9.42 8.38 1.68
CA THR A 10 -10.28 9.43 2.18
C THR A 10 -10.34 9.30 3.71
N SER A 11 -9.29 9.74 4.40
CA SER A 11 -9.29 9.81 5.87
C SER A 11 -9.96 11.09 6.35
N GLU A 12 -10.84 11.00 7.35
CA GLU A 12 -11.36 12.18 8.06
C GLU A 12 -10.26 12.91 8.86
N GLU A 13 -9.25 12.19 9.34
CA GLU A 13 -8.14 12.74 10.13
C GLU A 13 -7.07 13.38 9.24
N ILE A 14 -6.77 12.79 8.08
CA ILE A 14 -5.80 13.35 7.12
C ILE A 14 -6.27 13.15 5.66
N PRO A 15 -7.14 14.03 5.13
CA PRO A 15 -7.71 13.87 3.81
C PRO A 15 -6.64 13.97 2.71
N GLY A 16 -6.60 12.96 1.84
CA GLY A 16 -5.87 13.01 0.57
C GLY A 16 -4.46 12.44 0.57
N ILE A 17 -4.04 11.71 1.61
CA ILE A 17 -2.78 10.96 1.57
C ILE A 17 -2.87 9.84 0.53
N LYS A 18 -1.80 9.72 -0.28
CA LYS A 18 -1.62 8.59 -1.19
C LYS A 18 -0.70 7.55 -0.59
N TYR A 19 -1.08 6.28 -0.74
CA TYR A 19 -0.35 5.11 -0.28
C TYR A 19 0.00 4.22 -1.46
N PHE A 20 1.24 3.74 -1.51
CA PHE A 20 1.59 2.63 -2.38
C PHE A 20 1.37 1.31 -1.64
N LEU A 21 0.67 0.39 -2.27
CA LEU A 21 0.36 -0.93 -1.71
C LEU A 21 1.32 -1.99 -2.24
N TYR A 22 1.80 -2.82 -1.32
CA TYR A 22 2.77 -3.89 -1.54
C TYR A 22 2.33 -5.16 -0.83
N ILE A 23 2.88 -6.29 -1.27
CA ILE A 23 2.75 -7.57 -0.57
C ILE A 23 3.86 -7.63 0.48
N ASN A 24 3.52 -7.85 1.74
CA ASN A 24 4.48 -8.17 2.78
C ASN A 24 4.59 -9.69 2.86
N SER A 25 5.71 -10.24 2.37
CA SER A 25 5.94 -11.69 2.49
C SER A 25 6.68 -11.95 3.80
N ASP A 26 5.97 -12.59 4.74
CA ASP A 26 6.51 -12.96 6.04
C ASP A 26 7.70 -13.95 5.92
N GLU A 27 7.83 -14.66 4.79
CA GLU A 27 8.91 -15.62 4.55
C GLU A 27 10.27 -14.96 4.26
N GLU A 28 10.30 -13.79 3.62
CA GLU A 28 11.54 -13.03 3.35
C GLU A 28 11.66 -11.77 4.21
N GLY A 29 10.65 -11.42 5.01
CA GLY A 29 10.64 -10.23 5.86
C GLY A 29 10.67 -8.91 5.07
N GLY A 30 10.37 -8.98 3.78
CA GLY A 30 10.53 -7.90 2.81
C GLY A 30 9.23 -7.56 2.10
N LEU A 31 9.06 -6.28 1.79
CA LEU A 31 7.98 -5.84 0.92
C LEU A 31 8.31 -6.16 -0.53
N THR A 32 7.39 -6.85 -1.19
CA THR A 32 7.47 -7.21 -2.58
C THR A 32 6.38 -6.53 -3.40
N THR A 33 6.73 -6.19 -4.64
CA THR A 33 5.80 -5.60 -5.60
C THR A 33 4.85 -6.64 -6.18
N LEU A 34 3.67 -6.21 -6.58
CA LEU A 34 2.62 -7.06 -7.14
C LEU A 34 2.94 -7.46 -8.59
N SER A 35 2.41 -8.61 -9.01
CA SER A 35 2.27 -8.91 -10.43
C SER A 35 1.23 -7.96 -11.05
N GLU A 36 1.21 -7.83 -12.38
CA GLU A 36 0.20 -7.00 -13.06
C GLU A 36 -1.23 -7.49 -12.79
N ASP A 37 -1.44 -8.81 -12.80
CA ASP A 37 -2.73 -9.42 -12.52
C ASP A 37 -3.16 -9.16 -11.06
N ASP A 38 -2.24 -9.29 -10.12
CA ASP A 38 -2.54 -9.08 -8.69
C ASP A 38 -2.77 -7.59 -8.38
N ALA A 39 -2.02 -6.68 -9.02
CA ALA A 39 -2.26 -5.25 -8.90
C ALA A 39 -3.63 -4.86 -9.46
N ASN A 40 -4.05 -5.43 -10.58
CA ASN A 40 -5.37 -5.19 -11.15
C ASN A 40 -6.49 -5.76 -10.26
N LYS A 41 -6.32 -6.96 -9.69
CA LYS A 41 -7.27 -7.53 -8.72
C LYS A 41 -7.39 -6.66 -7.48
N LEU A 42 -6.27 -6.23 -6.92
CA LEU A 42 -6.24 -5.38 -5.73
C LEU A 42 -6.96 -4.06 -6.02
N ALA A 43 -6.69 -3.45 -7.17
CA ALA A 43 -7.38 -2.24 -7.59
C ALA A 43 -8.90 -2.46 -7.74
N GLN A 44 -9.35 -3.60 -8.25
CA GLN A 44 -10.78 -3.92 -8.35
C GLN A 44 -11.45 -4.05 -6.97
N ILE A 45 -10.79 -4.72 -6.01
CA ILE A 45 -11.29 -4.86 -4.63
C ILE A 45 -11.43 -3.48 -3.99
N LEU A 46 -10.40 -2.64 -4.08
CA LEU A 46 -10.39 -1.31 -3.44
C LEU A 46 -11.38 -0.34 -4.08
N ASN A 47 -11.62 -0.43 -5.39
CA ASN A 47 -12.69 0.31 -6.05
C ASN A 47 -14.11 -0.08 -5.57
N GLY A 48 -14.25 -1.20 -4.86
CA GLY A 48 -15.49 -1.58 -4.17
C GLY A 48 -15.80 -0.75 -2.93
N TYR A 49 -14.83 0.03 -2.44
CA TYR A 49 -14.92 0.86 -1.23
C TYR A 49 -14.66 2.35 -1.55
N PRO A 50 -15.50 3.00 -2.38
CA PRO A 50 -15.27 4.37 -2.84
C PRO A 50 -15.34 5.42 -1.73
N ASP A 51 -16.02 5.12 -0.63
CA ASP A 51 -16.10 6.00 0.55
C ASP A 51 -14.74 6.08 1.27
N THR A 52 -13.96 4.99 1.22
CA THR A 52 -12.61 4.91 1.81
C THR A 52 -11.51 5.23 0.80
N PHE A 53 -11.61 4.76 -0.44
CA PHE A 53 -10.57 4.95 -1.48
C PHE A 53 -11.11 5.81 -2.62
N SER A 54 -10.73 7.09 -2.61
CA SER A 54 -11.22 8.08 -3.60
C SER A 54 -10.48 8.00 -4.94
N GLU A 55 -9.26 7.47 -4.98
CA GLU A 55 -8.49 7.25 -6.21
C GLU A 55 -7.72 5.92 -6.08
N VAL A 56 -7.77 5.07 -7.10
CA VAL A 56 -7.06 3.78 -7.16
C VAL A 56 -6.44 3.64 -8.55
N GLU A 57 -5.12 3.53 -8.62
CA GLU A 57 -4.35 3.46 -9.87
C GLU A 57 -3.34 2.31 -9.84
N VAL A 58 -3.29 1.52 -10.92
CA VAL A 58 -2.23 0.51 -11.13
C VAL A 58 -1.11 1.16 -11.92
N LEU A 59 0.09 1.17 -11.36
CA LEU A 59 1.26 1.82 -11.94
C LEU A 59 2.40 0.81 -12.12
N ALA A 60 3.16 0.98 -13.20
CA ALA A 60 4.40 0.23 -13.39
C ALA A 60 5.44 0.72 -12.37
N ARG A 61 6.18 -0.21 -11.76
CA ARG A 61 7.15 0.09 -10.71
C ARG A 61 8.17 1.14 -11.16
N THR A 62 8.34 2.18 -10.36
CA THR A 62 9.31 3.26 -10.60
C THR A 62 10.59 3.12 -9.75
N LYS A 63 11.64 3.87 -10.10
CA LYS A 63 12.89 3.90 -9.31
C LYS A 63 12.70 4.48 -7.91
N GLU A 64 11.80 5.44 -7.75
CA GLU A 64 11.48 6.01 -6.44
C GLU A 64 10.97 4.90 -5.51
N GLU A 65 10.06 4.04 -5.98
CA GLU A 65 9.54 2.92 -5.18
C GLU A 65 10.57 1.87 -4.78
N VAL A 66 11.59 1.64 -5.61
CA VAL A 66 12.72 0.77 -5.23
C VAL A 66 13.41 1.33 -3.98
N ILE A 67 13.64 2.65 -3.95
CA ILE A 67 14.26 3.33 -2.81
C ILE A 67 13.34 3.27 -1.58
N LEU A 68 12.01 3.39 -1.76
CA LEU A 68 11.04 3.27 -0.67
C LEU A 68 11.10 1.88 0.00
N LEU A 69 11.16 0.82 -0.81
CA LEU A 69 11.21 -0.57 -0.34
C LEU A 69 12.52 -0.84 0.43
N ASP A 70 13.66 -0.45 -0.14
CA ASP A 70 14.98 -0.60 0.49
C ASP A 70 15.06 0.16 1.83
N PHE A 71 14.38 1.31 1.94
CA PHE A 71 14.36 2.13 3.16
C PHE A 71 13.51 1.51 4.28
N LYS A 72 12.39 0.84 3.96
CA LYS A 72 11.54 0.21 4.98
C LYS A 72 12.22 -1.00 5.62
N GLU A 73 12.90 -1.83 4.81
CA GLU A 73 13.70 -2.97 5.30
C GLU A 73 14.77 -2.54 6.31
N SER A 74 15.25 -1.29 6.22
CA SER A 74 16.36 -0.80 7.02
C SER A 74 15.98 -0.03 8.30
N LYS A 75 14.71 0.36 8.51
CA LYS A 75 14.34 1.20 9.67
C LYS A 75 13.20 0.73 10.58
N GLY A 76 12.44 -0.33 10.27
CA GLY A 76 11.52 -0.99 11.22
C GLY A 76 10.32 -0.18 11.74
N ASP A 77 10.34 1.14 11.66
CA ASP A 77 9.29 2.07 12.08
C ASP A 77 9.00 3.01 10.92
N ASN A 78 8.00 2.66 10.12
CA ASN A 78 7.34 3.59 9.21
C ASN A 78 5.85 3.43 9.41
N ASP A 79 5.10 4.53 9.28
CA ASP A 79 3.64 4.56 9.22
C ASP A 79 3.15 3.70 8.04
N ALA A 80 3.19 2.39 8.24
CA ALA A 80 2.64 1.40 7.35
C ALA A 80 1.12 1.49 7.51
N PHE A 81 0.44 1.71 6.40
CA PHE A 81 -1.01 1.60 6.35
C PHE A 81 -1.37 0.14 6.59
N ASP A 82 -1.82 -0.14 7.81
CA ASP A 82 -2.28 -1.45 8.25
C ASP A 82 -3.80 -1.48 8.12
N PHE A 83 -4.30 -2.06 7.02
CA PHE A 83 -5.73 -2.17 6.72
C PHE A 83 -6.61 -2.59 7.91
N PRO A 84 -6.21 -3.55 8.78
CA PRO A 84 -6.98 -3.97 9.95
C PRO A 84 -7.17 -2.89 11.03
N ASN A 85 -6.28 -1.88 11.10
CA ASN A 85 -6.28 -0.88 12.18
C ASN A 85 -6.77 0.50 11.75
N VAL A 86 -7.02 0.72 10.45
CA VAL A 86 -7.12 2.08 9.91
C VAL A 86 -8.56 2.57 9.70
N PHE A 87 -9.56 1.70 9.45
CA PHE A 87 -10.96 2.17 9.36
C PHE A 87 -11.99 1.12 9.77
N GLU A 88 -12.86 1.46 10.73
CA GLU A 88 -14.06 0.68 11.10
C GLU A 88 -15.04 0.47 9.92
N GLU A 89 -14.91 1.25 8.83
CA GLU A 89 -15.81 1.24 7.67
C GLU A 89 -15.42 0.24 6.56
N CYS A 90 -14.28 -0.45 6.70
CA CYS A 90 -13.80 -1.45 5.74
C CYS A 90 -14.35 -2.86 6.03
N GLU A 91 -15.65 -2.98 6.27
CA GLU A 91 -16.29 -4.26 6.63
C GLU A 91 -16.03 -5.32 5.52
N ASN A 92 -15.48 -6.47 5.90
CA ASN A 92 -15.05 -7.59 5.02
C ASN A 92 -13.87 -7.31 4.06
N LEU A 93 -13.23 -6.13 4.11
CA LEU A 93 -12.08 -5.86 3.23
C LEU A 93 -10.91 -6.79 3.55
N GLN A 94 -10.66 -7.04 4.84
CA GLN A 94 -9.60 -7.95 5.28
C GLN A 94 -9.84 -9.37 4.74
N ASP A 95 -11.05 -9.91 4.91
CA ASP A 95 -11.40 -11.24 4.41
C ASP A 95 -11.24 -11.34 2.88
N LEU A 96 -11.65 -10.30 2.13
CA LEU A 96 -11.47 -10.24 0.68
C LEU A 96 -9.99 -10.20 0.27
N LEU A 97 -9.14 -9.53 1.04
CA LEU A 97 -7.70 -9.51 0.79
C LEU A 97 -7.09 -10.88 1.09
N GLU A 98 -7.45 -11.52 2.20
CA GLU A 98 -6.97 -12.87 2.58
C GLU A 98 -7.45 -13.96 1.60
N ASP A 99 -8.65 -13.82 1.02
CA ASP A 99 -9.18 -14.75 0.01
C ASP A 99 -8.49 -14.62 -1.36
N ASN A 100 -7.93 -13.45 -1.68
CA ASN A 100 -7.37 -13.14 -3.00
C ASN A 100 -5.84 -13.07 -3.03
N PHE A 101 -5.18 -12.86 -1.89
CA PHE A 101 -3.73 -12.72 -1.76
C PHE A 101 -3.19 -13.67 -0.71
N THR A 102 -2.04 -14.29 -1.00
CA THR A 102 -1.42 -15.28 -0.11
C THR A 102 -0.73 -14.62 1.08
N ASP A 103 -0.14 -13.44 0.89
CA ASP A 103 0.49 -12.68 1.96
C ASP A 103 -0.23 -11.34 2.20
N GLN A 104 0.13 -10.69 3.31
CA GLN A 104 -0.53 -9.48 3.79
C GLN A 104 -0.26 -8.29 2.85
N ILE A 105 -1.31 -7.55 2.48
CA ILE A 105 -1.16 -6.27 1.78
C ILE A 105 -0.84 -5.17 2.80
N GLN A 106 0.22 -4.41 2.54
CA GLN A 106 0.61 -3.25 3.35
C GLN A 106 0.72 -2.00 2.48
N GLY A 107 0.26 -0.86 3.00
CA GLY A 107 0.48 0.43 2.35
C GLY A 107 1.65 1.21 2.94
N ILE A 108 2.32 2.00 2.11
CA ILE A 108 3.34 2.97 2.52
C ILE A 108 2.90 4.36 2.10
N SER A 109 2.82 5.30 3.05
CA SER A 109 2.47 6.70 2.79
C SER A 109 3.52 7.39 1.91
N LEU A 110 3.10 7.93 0.77
CA LEU A 110 4.01 8.63 -0.15
C LEU A 110 4.58 9.91 0.46
N ASP A 111 3.73 10.71 1.13
CA ASP A 111 4.11 12.00 1.70
C ASP A 111 5.05 11.86 2.89
N GLU A 112 4.77 10.93 3.81
CA GLU A 112 5.64 10.70 4.96
C GLU A 112 6.98 10.09 4.52
N THR A 113 6.96 9.20 3.52
CA THR A 113 8.21 8.64 3.02
C THR A 113 9.06 9.66 2.27
N ARG A 114 8.45 10.57 1.49
CA ARG A 114 9.17 11.72 0.89
C ARG A 114 9.83 12.60 1.95
N ARG A 115 9.11 12.94 3.02
CA ARG A 115 9.67 13.70 4.15
C ARG A 115 10.85 12.99 4.81
N GLN A 116 10.82 11.66 4.90
CA GLN A 116 11.92 10.89 5.45
C GLN A 116 13.12 10.79 4.51
N LEU A 117 12.90 10.66 3.20
CA LEU A 117 13.96 10.73 2.21
C LEU A 117 14.67 12.08 2.23
N ASP A 118 13.91 13.18 2.34
CA ASP A 118 14.46 14.53 2.45
C ASP A 118 15.24 14.76 3.75
N LYS A 119 14.84 14.14 4.87
CA LYS A 119 15.55 14.23 6.15
C LYS A 119 16.87 13.44 6.19
N ASN A 120 17.04 12.43 5.33
CA ASN A 120 18.26 11.61 5.28
C ASN A 120 19.25 12.03 4.18
N ASN A 121 18.93 13.05 3.38
CA ASN A 121 19.85 13.73 2.45
C ASN A 121 20.41 15.02 3.04
#